data_AF-A0A1Y1RY32-F1
#
_entry.id   AF-A0A1Y1RY32-F1
#
_cell.length_a   1.000
_cell.length_b   1.000
_cell.length_c   1.000
_cell.angle_alpha   90.00
_cell.angle_beta   90.00
_cell.angle_gamma   90.00
#
_symmetry.space_group_name_H-M   'P 1'
#
loop_
_entity.id
_entity.type
_entity.pdbx_description
1 polymer ?
#
loop_
_entity_poly.entity_id
_entity_poly.type
_entity_poly.pdbx_seq_one_letter_code
_entity_poly.pdbx_strand_id
1 'polypeptide(L)'
;MQNYIVCILGRLLLACKKDRRYCMITKNRSFGIGLLLVFLAASLFANGEQEQSEKAWPAKSVQIVVAFNPGGDTDYNARVYAKYLKDILGVPVVVTNVTGSGGTIGMRHVLDSDPDGYTVLWHHSAMMVSEAAGLWDKNANDYEISCIGAKSAGVLLYADGSAPYNSFDDVVAATKKTPDAITFAANTGATTYLAGVTLYEQGVKFKLADFGGGSDRLAALMGGHVDIIPNAYGMMKDYIDSGDVKALASLGSERIEEAPDVPTVAELGFPDSTLDMLYFFAFPKGTSREIVETWADAAEEVAKNPQYQEEIHKAYFQKPFYLRGNDALDALNGQREVIMKYAELLKVN
;
A
#
# COMPACT_ATOMS: atom_id res chain seq x y z
N MET A 1 53.38 -2.20 -27.39
CA MET A 1 53.61 -1.35 -26.21
C MET A 1 53.68 -2.29 -25.00
N GLN A 2 54.89 -2.74 -24.65
CA GLN A 2 55.66 -2.26 -23.48
C GLN A 2 54.96 -2.71 -22.17
N ASN A 3 55.42 -3.81 -21.56
CA ASN A 3 56.43 -3.85 -20.46
C ASN A 3 55.74 -3.68 -19.09
N TYR A 4 55.96 -4.42 -18.00
CA TYR A 4 57.00 -5.38 -17.60
C TYR A 4 56.57 -6.05 -16.25
N ILE A 5 56.90 -7.35 -16.05
CA ILE A 5 57.66 -7.97 -14.93
C ILE A 5 57.13 -7.74 -13.48
N VAL A 6 56.95 -8.74 -12.59
CA VAL A 6 58.00 -9.59 -11.98
C VAL A 6 57.45 -10.97 -11.57
N CYS A 7 58.13 -12.03 -12.03
CA CYS A 7 58.25 -13.35 -11.39
C CYS A 7 59.43 -13.34 -10.42
N ILE A 8 59.41 -14.09 -9.31
CA ILE A 8 60.58 -14.87 -8.85
C ILE A 8 60.13 -16.22 -8.25
N LEU A 9 60.69 -17.26 -8.85
CA LEU A 9 60.64 -18.69 -8.52
C LEU A 9 61.84 -19.09 -7.66
N GLY A 10 61.71 -20.22 -6.96
CA GLY A 10 62.81 -21.17 -6.71
C GLY A 10 63.35 -21.20 -5.29
N ARG A 11 63.89 -22.30 -4.75
CA ARG A 11 64.03 -23.71 -5.14
C ARG A 11 64.89 -24.34 -4.00
N LEU A 12 64.78 -25.65 -3.81
CA LEU A 12 65.81 -26.59 -3.31
C LEU A 12 66.14 -26.74 -1.80
N LEU A 13 65.93 -27.99 -1.36
CA LEU A 13 66.85 -28.93 -0.68
C LEU A 13 67.19 -28.81 0.82
N LEU A 14 66.76 -29.87 1.52
CA LEU A 14 67.49 -30.70 2.49
C LEU A 14 68.77 -30.15 3.15
N ALA A 15 68.75 -30.11 4.49
CA ALA A 15 69.90 -30.49 5.30
C ALA A 15 69.46 -31.08 6.65
N CYS A 16 69.82 -32.35 6.84
CA CYS A 16 69.74 -33.13 8.05
C CYS A 16 70.70 -32.58 9.12
N LYS A 17 70.26 -32.47 10.38
CA LYS A 17 71.17 -32.44 11.54
C LYS A 17 70.63 -33.30 12.67
N LYS A 18 71.23 -34.49 12.76
CA LYS A 18 71.51 -35.30 13.97
C LYS A 18 71.31 -34.54 15.29
N ASP A 19 70.48 -35.09 16.18
CA ASP A 19 70.98 -35.47 17.49
C ASP A 19 70.18 -36.62 18.12
N ARG A 20 70.93 -37.66 18.50
CA ARG A 20 70.48 -38.85 19.20
C ARG A 20 70.36 -38.53 20.68
N ARG A 21 69.26 -38.93 21.33
CA ARG A 21 69.31 -39.49 22.69
C ARG A 21 68.20 -40.53 22.87
N TYR A 22 68.64 -41.75 23.12
CA TYR A 22 67.86 -42.92 23.50
C TYR A 22 67.23 -42.70 24.88
N CYS A 23 65.98 -43.11 25.09
CA CYS A 23 65.59 -43.73 26.36
C CYS A 23 64.50 -44.78 26.15
N MET A 24 64.64 -45.86 26.90
CA MET A 24 64.08 -47.18 26.66
C MET A 24 62.57 -47.26 26.87
N ILE A 25 61.93 -48.04 26.01
CA ILE A 25 60.61 -48.64 26.23
C ILE A 25 60.80 -49.72 27.31
N THR A 26 60.30 -49.47 28.52
CA THR A 26 60.09 -50.51 29.52
C THR A 26 58.64 -50.97 29.46
N LYS A 27 58.47 -52.25 29.12
CA LYS A 27 57.24 -53.01 29.33
C LYS A 27 56.87 -52.94 30.81
N ASN A 28 55.64 -52.56 31.13
CA ASN A 28 54.99 -53.14 32.30
C ASN A 28 53.52 -53.45 32.04
N ARG A 29 53.20 -54.72 32.32
CA ARG A 29 51.88 -55.32 32.18
C ARG A 29 51.02 -54.88 33.36
N SER A 30 49.71 -54.93 33.14
CA SER A 30 48.65 -55.03 34.16
C SER A 30 48.46 -53.81 35.06
N PHE A 31 47.51 -52.95 34.72
CA PHE A 31 46.51 -52.37 35.64
C PHE A 31 45.54 -51.50 34.82
N GLY A 32 44.22 -51.59 35.09
CA GLY A 32 43.28 -50.54 34.68
C GLY A 32 42.11 -50.91 33.76
N ILE A 33 41.48 -52.07 33.91
CA ILE A 33 40.15 -52.34 33.29
C ILE A 33 39.01 -51.60 34.05
N GLY A 34 39.29 -50.94 35.17
CA GLY A 34 38.28 -50.30 36.03
C GLY A 34 37.94 -48.84 35.73
N LEU A 35 38.41 -48.23 34.63
CA LEU A 35 38.21 -46.78 34.37
C LEU A 35 37.57 -46.44 33.02
N LEU A 36 37.06 -47.44 32.28
CA LEU A 36 36.35 -47.22 31.01
C LEU A 36 34.82 -47.18 31.14
N LEU A 37 34.25 -47.54 32.30
CA LEU A 37 32.80 -47.54 32.51
C LEU A 37 32.23 -46.25 33.10
N VAL A 38 33.07 -45.30 33.52
CA VAL A 38 32.61 -44.00 34.05
C VAL A 38 32.61 -42.91 32.96
N PHE A 39 33.37 -43.07 31.88
CA PHE A 39 33.35 -42.12 30.77
C PHE A 39 32.22 -42.34 29.74
N LEU A 40 31.55 -43.49 29.76
CA LEU A 40 30.42 -43.77 28.86
C LEU A 40 29.05 -43.31 29.41
N ALA A 41 28.97 -42.97 30.70
CA ALA A 41 27.74 -42.50 31.33
C ALA A 41 27.59 -40.96 31.34
N ALA A 42 28.65 -40.21 31.01
CA ALA A 42 28.63 -38.75 30.99
C ALA A 42 28.31 -38.12 29.61
N SER A 43 28.17 -38.94 28.56
CA SER A 43 27.92 -38.46 27.19
C SER A 43 26.44 -38.43 26.80
N LEU A 44 25.52 -38.85 27.69
CA LEU A 44 24.09 -38.98 27.39
C LEU A 44 23.21 -37.83 27.90
N PHE A 45 23.80 -36.78 28.52
CA PHE A 45 23.05 -35.63 29.03
C PHE A 45 23.37 -34.30 28.33
N ALA A 46 24.05 -34.33 27.18
CA ALA A 46 24.41 -33.12 26.42
C ALA A 46 23.58 -32.94 25.13
N ASN A 47 22.42 -33.61 25.00
CA ASN A 47 21.37 -33.12 24.11
C ASN A 47 20.58 -32.05 24.87
N GLY A 48 21.22 -30.89 25.07
CA GLY A 48 20.44 -29.68 25.28
C GLY A 48 19.65 -29.48 23.99
N GLU A 49 18.33 -29.62 24.08
CA GLU A 49 17.43 -28.97 23.13
C GLU A 49 17.87 -27.51 23.09
N GLN A 50 18.66 -27.14 22.09
CA GLN A 50 18.64 -25.78 21.62
C GLN A 50 17.21 -25.62 21.11
N GLU A 51 16.32 -25.10 21.97
CA GLU A 51 15.24 -24.25 21.51
C GLU A 51 15.90 -23.27 20.56
N GLN A 52 15.89 -23.61 19.28
CA GLN A 52 16.08 -22.66 18.23
C GLN A 52 14.85 -21.78 18.40
N SER A 53 14.99 -20.73 19.24
CA SER A 53 13.97 -19.71 19.39
C SER A 53 13.71 -19.26 17.97
N GLU A 54 12.58 -19.70 17.43
CA GLU A 54 12.09 -19.22 16.16
C GLU A 54 12.09 -17.71 16.35
N LYS A 55 12.99 -17.00 15.64
CA LYS A 55 13.16 -15.58 15.90
C LYS A 55 11.79 -14.97 15.63
N ALA A 56 11.21 -14.34 16.65
CA ALA A 56 9.89 -13.75 16.56
C ALA A 56 9.87 -12.85 15.31
N TRP A 57 8.84 -13.01 14.48
CA TRP A 57 8.67 -12.17 13.31
C TRP A 57 8.38 -10.73 13.78
N PRO A 58 8.94 -9.69 13.12
CA PRO A 58 9.90 -9.76 12.01
C PRO A 58 11.37 -9.79 12.49
N ALA A 59 12.21 -10.58 11.82
CA ALA A 59 13.65 -10.69 12.11
C ALA A 59 14.57 -10.02 11.07
N LYS A 60 13.99 -9.51 9.98
CA LYS A 60 14.65 -8.79 8.88
C LYS A 60 13.70 -7.71 8.35
N SER A 61 14.18 -6.91 7.39
CA SER A 61 13.37 -5.85 6.80
C SER A 61 12.08 -6.37 6.16
N VAL A 62 10.98 -5.65 6.36
CA VAL A 62 9.69 -5.91 5.70
C VAL A 62 9.51 -4.94 4.54
N GLN A 63 9.06 -5.43 3.39
CA GLN A 63 8.79 -4.65 2.20
C GLN A 63 7.29 -4.33 2.10
N ILE A 64 6.96 -3.04 2.05
CA ILE A 64 5.66 -2.56 1.62
C ILE A 64 5.70 -2.35 0.10
N VAL A 65 4.85 -3.06 -0.63
CA VAL A 65 4.65 -2.88 -2.07
C VAL A 65 3.50 -1.91 -2.30
N VAL A 66 3.78 -0.82 -3.00
CA VAL A 66 2.78 0.17 -3.44
C VAL A 66 2.55 -0.02 -4.94
N ALA A 67 1.30 -0.23 -5.33
CA ALA A 67 0.93 -0.53 -6.72
C ALA A 67 0.86 0.70 -7.67
N PHE A 68 1.39 1.85 -7.25
CA PHE A 68 1.26 3.14 -7.93
C PHE A 68 2.58 3.91 -7.98
N ASN A 69 2.64 4.91 -8.85
CA ASN A 69 3.82 5.75 -9.04
C ASN A 69 4.24 6.46 -7.73
N PRO A 70 5.55 6.65 -7.51
CA PRO A 70 6.04 7.42 -6.37
C PRO A 70 5.50 8.87 -6.37
N GLY A 71 5.32 9.44 -5.18
CA GLY A 71 4.93 10.85 -4.99
C GLY A 71 3.43 11.12 -4.99
N GLY A 72 2.58 10.13 -5.28
CA GLY A 72 1.13 10.24 -5.13
C GLY A 72 0.66 10.05 -3.67
N ASP A 73 -0.65 10.20 -3.46
CA ASP A 73 -1.30 10.02 -2.16
C ASP A 73 -1.06 8.64 -1.54
N THR A 74 -1.14 7.59 -2.36
CA THR A 74 -0.94 6.21 -1.95
C THR A 74 0.49 5.95 -1.49
N ASP A 75 1.47 6.46 -2.24
CA ASP A 75 2.90 6.35 -1.92
C ASP A 75 3.24 7.17 -0.66
N TYR A 76 2.70 8.39 -0.53
CA TYR A 76 2.89 9.21 0.65
C TYR A 76 2.42 8.48 1.91
N ASN A 77 1.19 7.97 1.92
CA ASN A 77 0.65 7.30 3.09
C ASN A 77 1.45 6.04 3.46
N ALA A 78 1.89 5.25 2.47
CA ALA A 78 2.76 4.09 2.71
C ALA A 78 4.10 4.48 3.35
N ARG A 79 4.73 5.56 2.88
CA ARG A 79 6.03 6.03 3.40
C ARG A 79 5.90 6.62 4.80
N VAL A 80 4.83 7.34 5.07
CA VAL A 80 4.53 7.83 6.42
C VAL A 80 4.33 6.64 7.35
N TYR A 81 3.52 5.64 6.98
CA TYR A 81 3.41 4.40 7.77
C TYR A 81 4.75 3.72 8.01
N ALA A 82 5.54 3.50 6.96
CA ALA A 82 6.84 2.83 7.04
C ALA A 82 7.80 3.52 8.01
N LYS A 83 7.79 4.86 8.05
CA LYS A 83 8.59 5.66 8.98
C LYS A 83 8.29 5.31 10.45
N TYR A 84 7.02 5.20 10.83
CA TYR A 84 6.63 4.89 12.22
C TYR A 84 6.69 3.39 12.52
N LEU A 85 6.31 2.53 11.58
CA LEU A 85 6.38 1.07 11.73
C LEU A 85 7.81 0.59 11.99
N LYS A 86 8.82 1.25 11.40
CA LYS A 86 10.23 0.94 11.65
C LYS A 86 10.57 0.95 13.15
N ASP A 87 10.10 1.96 13.88
CA ASP A 87 10.43 2.13 15.29
C ASP A 87 9.64 1.15 16.17
N ILE A 88 8.40 0.81 15.77
CA ILE A 88 7.53 -0.14 16.48
C ILE A 88 7.99 -1.59 16.27
N LEU A 89 8.27 -1.98 15.03
CA LEU A 89 8.68 -3.34 14.67
C LEU A 89 10.17 -3.62 14.93
N GLY A 90 10.98 -2.58 15.17
CA GLY A 90 12.42 -2.70 15.44
C GLY A 90 13.25 -3.16 14.23
N VAL A 91 12.67 -3.23 13.04
CA VAL A 91 13.32 -3.59 11.78
C VAL A 91 13.04 -2.55 10.69
N PRO A 92 13.88 -2.43 9.66
CA PRO A 92 13.58 -1.53 8.54
C PRO A 92 12.28 -1.92 7.83
N VAL A 93 11.42 -0.93 7.57
CA VAL A 93 10.24 -1.09 6.69
C VAL A 93 10.48 -0.28 5.42
N VAL A 94 10.52 -0.96 4.28
CA VAL A 94 10.95 -0.37 3.00
C VAL A 94 9.78 -0.31 2.03
N VAL A 95 9.52 0.87 1.48
CA VAL A 95 8.48 1.07 0.45
C VAL A 95 9.07 0.88 -0.94
N THR A 96 8.46 0.01 -1.75
CA THR A 96 8.80 -0.22 -3.16
C THR A 96 7.56 -0.01 -4.03
N ASN A 97 7.69 0.81 -5.06
CA ASN A 97 6.61 1.03 -6.03
C ASN A 97 6.72 0.02 -7.16
N VAL A 98 5.71 -0.82 -7.34
CA VAL A 98 5.59 -1.79 -8.44
C VAL A 98 4.38 -1.40 -9.28
N THR A 99 4.60 -0.72 -10.40
CA THR A 99 3.56 0.00 -11.13
C THR A 99 3.16 -0.70 -12.43
N GLY A 100 1.97 -0.36 -12.95
CA GLY A 100 1.47 -0.85 -14.23
C GLY A 100 0.03 -1.36 -14.16
N SER A 101 -0.71 -1.20 -15.27
CA SER A 101 -2.06 -1.72 -15.47
C SER A 101 -3.06 -1.40 -14.35
N GLY A 102 -3.09 -0.15 -13.87
CA GLY A 102 -4.00 0.25 -12.78
C GLY A 102 -3.65 -0.32 -11.41
N GLY A 103 -2.44 -0.87 -11.24
CA GLY A 103 -1.96 -1.45 -9.98
C GLY A 103 -1.98 -2.98 -9.96
N THR A 104 -2.52 -3.63 -11.00
CA THR A 104 -2.62 -5.10 -11.05
C THR A 104 -1.28 -5.81 -11.01
N ILE A 105 -0.22 -5.20 -11.56
CA ILE A 105 1.14 -5.77 -11.50
C ILE A 105 1.66 -5.82 -10.06
N GLY A 106 1.46 -4.76 -9.27
CA GLY A 106 1.84 -4.72 -7.85
C GLY A 106 1.00 -5.67 -7.00
N MET A 107 -0.31 -5.74 -7.25
CA MET A 107 -1.22 -6.70 -6.62
C MET A 107 -0.77 -8.15 -6.87
N ARG A 108 -0.56 -8.51 -8.15
CA ARG A 108 -0.04 -9.81 -8.58
C ARG A 108 1.29 -10.15 -7.91
N HIS A 109 2.22 -9.20 -7.88
CA HIS A 109 3.54 -9.39 -7.29
C HIS A 109 3.47 -9.81 -5.82
N VAL A 110 2.61 -9.17 -5.01
CA VAL A 110 2.42 -9.57 -3.61
C VAL A 110 1.71 -10.91 -3.54
N LEU A 111 0.64 -11.12 -4.29
CA LEU A 111 -0.11 -12.38 -4.27
C LEU A 111 0.76 -13.60 -4.60
N ASP A 112 1.72 -13.46 -5.51
CA ASP A 112 2.64 -14.51 -5.93
C ASP A 112 3.91 -14.61 -5.03
N SER A 113 4.03 -13.78 -3.98
CA SER A 113 5.17 -13.80 -3.04
C SER A 113 4.99 -14.84 -1.92
N ASP A 114 6.10 -15.17 -1.23
CA ASP A 114 6.07 -16.12 -0.11
C ASP A 114 5.16 -15.60 1.03
N PRO A 115 4.30 -16.45 1.62
CA PRO A 115 3.41 -16.08 2.73
C PRO A 115 4.15 -15.99 4.09
N ASP A 116 5.36 -15.43 4.08
CA ASP A 116 6.28 -15.36 5.23
C ASP A 116 6.24 -14.02 5.97
N GLY A 117 5.34 -13.11 5.55
CA GLY A 117 5.14 -11.79 6.14
C GLY A 117 6.13 -10.72 5.71
N TYR A 118 7.13 -11.00 4.87
CA TYR A 118 8.12 -9.98 4.52
C TYR A 118 7.78 -9.16 3.28
N THR A 119 6.69 -9.50 2.59
CA THR A 119 6.11 -8.73 1.50
C THR A 119 4.66 -8.44 1.81
N VAL A 120 4.31 -7.16 1.94
CA VAL A 120 2.94 -6.71 2.24
C VAL A 120 2.49 -5.71 1.19
N LEU A 121 1.26 -5.87 0.72
CA LEU A 121 0.62 -4.94 -0.20
C LEU A 121 0.10 -3.74 0.60
N TRP A 122 0.40 -2.53 0.12
CA TRP A 122 -0.34 -1.32 0.44
C TRP A 122 -1.12 -0.87 -0.79
N HIS A 123 -2.44 -1.00 -0.72
CA HIS A 123 -3.35 -0.62 -1.80
C HIS A 123 -4.58 0.09 -1.22
N HIS A 124 -5.61 0.23 -2.03
CA HIS A 124 -6.84 0.91 -1.69
C HIS A 124 -7.96 0.50 -2.64
N SER A 125 -9.12 1.14 -2.50
CA SER A 125 -10.38 0.92 -3.21
C SER A 125 -10.32 0.77 -4.74
N ALA A 126 -9.22 1.19 -5.39
CA ALA A 126 -9.02 0.95 -6.82
C ALA A 126 -8.89 -0.54 -7.20
N MET A 127 -8.60 -1.42 -6.24
CA MET A 127 -8.67 -2.88 -6.46
C MET A 127 -10.07 -3.29 -6.94
N MET A 128 -11.12 -2.79 -6.29
CA MET A 128 -12.52 -3.10 -6.63
C MET A 128 -12.91 -2.50 -7.98
N VAL A 129 -12.39 -1.31 -8.33
CA VAL A 129 -12.60 -0.70 -9.65
C VAL A 129 -11.94 -1.54 -10.74
N SER A 130 -10.70 -2.00 -10.50
CA SER A 130 -9.97 -2.85 -11.44
C SER A 130 -10.66 -4.21 -11.65
N GLU A 131 -11.23 -4.77 -10.57
CA GLU A 131 -12.04 -5.98 -10.62
C GLU A 131 -13.31 -5.75 -11.46
N ALA A 132 -14.07 -4.70 -11.15
CA ALA A 132 -15.31 -4.37 -11.85
C ALA A 132 -15.08 -4.07 -13.34
N ALA A 133 -13.95 -3.46 -13.68
CA ALA A 133 -13.54 -3.19 -15.06
C ALA A 133 -13.02 -4.43 -15.82
N GLY A 134 -12.89 -5.59 -15.15
CA GLY A 134 -12.36 -6.83 -15.74
C GLY A 134 -10.84 -6.81 -16.00
N LEU A 135 -10.12 -5.83 -15.45
CA LEU A 135 -8.66 -5.72 -15.54
C LEU A 135 -7.95 -6.60 -14.50
N TRP A 136 -8.68 -7.04 -13.48
CA TRP A 136 -8.21 -7.85 -12.37
C TRP A 136 -9.25 -8.91 -12.01
N ASP A 137 -8.82 -10.15 -11.74
CA ASP A 137 -9.72 -11.28 -11.45
C ASP A 137 -9.72 -11.69 -9.97
N LYS A 138 -9.12 -10.89 -9.09
CA LYS A 138 -9.06 -11.09 -7.64
C LYS A 138 -9.67 -9.93 -6.88
N ASN A 139 -9.91 -10.13 -5.60
CA ASN A 139 -10.37 -9.10 -4.67
C ASN A 139 -9.77 -9.27 -3.28
N ALA A 140 -10.23 -8.48 -2.31
CA ALA A 140 -9.73 -8.49 -0.94
C ALA A 140 -9.78 -9.89 -0.28
N ASN A 141 -10.72 -10.76 -0.66
CA ASN A 141 -10.86 -12.11 -0.09
C ASN A 141 -9.75 -13.08 -0.57
N ASP A 142 -9.05 -12.76 -1.66
CA ASP A 142 -7.91 -13.53 -2.16
C ASP A 142 -6.60 -13.23 -1.42
N TYR A 143 -6.62 -12.31 -0.44
CA TYR A 143 -5.50 -11.96 0.42
C TYR A 143 -5.77 -12.31 1.88
N GLU A 144 -4.76 -12.17 2.74
CA GLU A 144 -4.95 -12.01 4.18
C GLU A 144 -4.96 -10.51 4.51
N ILE A 145 -6.14 -9.93 4.68
CA ILE A 145 -6.29 -8.52 5.05
C ILE A 145 -5.85 -8.34 6.50
N SER A 146 -4.85 -7.47 6.73
CA SER A 146 -4.42 -7.10 8.08
C SER A 146 -5.29 -5.99 8.64
N CYS A 147 -5.35 -4.86 7.94
CA CYS A 147 -6.10 -3.68 8.38
C CYS A 147 -6.32 -2.69 7.24
N ILE A 148 -7.30 -1.80 7.42
CA ILE A 148 -7.35 -0.50 6.74
C ILE A 148 -6.64 0.50 7.65
N GLY A 149 -5.47 0.98 7.21
CA GLY A 149 -4.62 1.89 7.98
C GLY A 149 -4.89 3.37 7.75
N ALA A 150 -5.58 3.73 6.67
CA ALA A 150 -5.95 5.11 6.40
C ALA A 150 -7.23 5.18 5.58
N LYS A 151 -7.91 6.34 5.66
CA LYS A 151 -9.06 6.66 4.83
C LYS A 151 -8.88 8.06 4.27
N SER A 152 -9.10 8.24 2.97
CA SER A 152 -9.26 9.57 2.37
C SER A 152 -10.67 9.73 1.80
N ALA A 153 -11.40 10.70 2.35
CA ALA A 153 -12.68 11.18 1.84
C ALA A 153 -12.49 12.51 1.07
N GLY A 154 -11.27 12.75 0.56
CA GLY A 154 -10.80 14.08 0.17
C GLY A 154 -11.14 14.51 -1.26
N VAL A 155 -11.81 13.69 -2.08
CA VAL A 155 -12.05 14.01 -3.50
C VAL A 155 -13.34 14.81 -3.64
N LEU A 156 -13.24 16.01 -4.20
CA LEU A 156 -14.35 16.90 -4.48
C LEU A 156 -14.53 17.11 -5.97
N LEU A 157 -15.73 17.52 -6.36
CA LEU A 157 -16.08 17.97 -7.71
C LEU A 157 -15.89 19.48 -7.80
N TYR A 158 -15.19 19.91 -8.84
CA TYR A 158 -14.85 21.31 -9.08
C TYR A 158 -15.33 21.78 -10.43
N ALA A 159 -15.79 23.02 -10.49
CA ALA A 159 -15.94 23.79 -11.73
C ALA A 159 -14.99 24.98 -11.74
N ASP A 160 -14.79 25.56 -12.91
CA ASP A 160 -14.09 26.84 -13.06
C ASP A 160 -14.80 27.96 -12.28
N GLY A 161 -14.03 28.90 -11.72
CA GLY A 161 -14.54 30.02 -10.94
C GLY A 161 -15.51 30.93 -11.70
N SER A 162 -15.35 31.03 -13.02
CA SER A 162 -16.23 31.79 -13.91
C SER A 162 -17.44 31.00 -14.42
N ALA A 163 -17.50 29.68 -14.16
CA ALA A 163 -18.59 28.83 -14.61
C ALA A 163 -19.93 29.27 -14.00
N PRO A 164 -21.06 29.11 -14.73
CA PRO A 164 -22.38 29.55 -14.28
C PRO A 164 -22.98 28.68 -13.16
N TYR A 165 -22.26 27.63 -12.74
CA TYR A 165 -22.67 26.71 -11.68
C TYR A 165 -22.13 27.22 -10.33
N ASN A 166 -23.02 27.48 -9.36
CA ASN A 166 -22.62 27.87 -8.01
C ASN A 166 -22.84 26.75 -6.99
N SER A 167 -23.52 25.68 -7.41
CA SER A 167 -23.79 24.49 -6.62
C SER A 167 -23.81 23.25 -7.51
N PHE A 168 -23.71 22.06 -6.91
CA PHE A 168 -23.91 20.82 -7.68
C PHE A 168 -25.35 20.68 -8.18
N ASP A 169 -26.35 21.23 -7.49
CA ASP A 169 -27.75 21.25 -7.97
C ASP A 169 -27.89 22.03 -9.28
N ASP A 170 -27.11 23.11 -9.49
CA ASP A 170 -27.08 23.82 -10.77
C ASP A 170 -26.57 22.91 -11.90
N VAL A 171 -25.55 22.10 -11.62
CA VAL A 171 -24.99 21.12 -12.56
C VAL A 171 -26.04 20.04 -12.87
N VAL A 172 -26.74 19.53 -11.86
CA VAL A 172 -27.82 18.55 -12.03
C VAL A 172 -28.97 19.14 -12.86
N ALA A 173 -29.37 20.38 -12.60
CA ALA A 173 -30.41 21.06 -13.37
C ALA A 173 -29.99 21.28 -14.83
N ALA A 174 -28.73 21.67 -15.07
CA ALA A 174 -28.19 21.89 -16.39
C ALA A 174 -28.11 20.59 -17.22
N THR A 175 -27.61 19.50 -16.63
CA THR A 175 -27.55 18.18 -17.31
C THR A 175 -28.94 17.61 -17.60
N LYS A 176 -29.95 17.87 -16.76
CA LYS A 176 -31.35 17.50 -17.05
C LYS A 176 -31.95 18.30 -18.20
N LYS A 177 -31.62 19.59 -18.31
CA LYS A 177 -32.11 20.46 -19.39
C LYS A 177 -31.45 20.13 -20.72
N THR A 178 -30.16 19.82 -20.70
CA THR A 178 -29.39 19.48 -21.90
C THR A 178 -28.39 18.38 -21.54
N PRO A 179 -28.79 17.10 -21.70
CA PRO A 179 -27.90 15.96 -21.50
C PRO A 179 -26.61 16.11 -22.30
N ASP A 180 -25.49 15.69 -21.71
CA ASP A 180 -24.15 15.70 -22.30
C ASP A 180 -23.58 17.09 -22.65
N ALA A 181 -24.23 18.17 -22.21
CA ALA A 181 -23.72 19.54 -22.38
C ALA A 181 -22.55 19.89 -21.45
N ILE A 182 -22.43 19.19 -20.32
CA ILE A 182 -21.36 19.36 -19.35
C ILE A 182 -20.38 18.21 -19.51
N THR A 183 -19.11 18.56 -19.74
CA THR A 183 -18.01 17.61 -19.88
C THR A 183 -17.39 17.34 -18.51
N PHE A 184 -17.41 16.08 -18.09
CA PHE A 184 -16.80 15.62 -16.84
C PHE A 184 -15.48 14.92 -17.14
N ALA A 185 -14.39 15.38 -16.53
CA ALA A 185 -13.08 14.79 -16.70
C ALA A 185 -12.89 13.60 -15.75
N ALA A 186 -12.55 12.44 -16.31
CA ALA A 186 -12.31 11.22 -15.55
C ALA A 186 -11.06 10.52 -16.07
N ASN A 187 -10.47 9.64 -15.26
CA ASN A 187 -9.37 8.78 -15.70
C ASN A 187 -9.91 7.35 -15.84
N THR A 188 -9.99 6.83 -17.07
CA THR A 188 -10.53 5.50 -17.35
C THR A 188 -9.78 4.42 -16.54
N GLY A 189 -10.54 3.54 -15.87
CA GLY A 189 -9.99 2.51 -14.99
C GLY A 189 -9.60 3.01 -13.58
N ALA A 190 -9.76 4.30 -13.28
CA ALA A 190 -9.59 4.85 -11.95
C ALA A 190 -10.93 5.14 -11.26
N THR A 191 -10.86 5.42 -9.96
CA THR A 191 -12.04 5.74 -9.13
C THR A 191 -12.78 7.00 -9.58
N THR A 192 -12.11 7.89 -10.31
CA THR A 192 -12.71 9.12 -10.87
C THR A 192 -13.63 8.83 -12.05
N TYR A 193 -13.34 7.77 -12.82
CA TYR A 193 -14.25 7.27 -13.86
C TYR A 193 -15.47 6.59 -13.27
N LEU A 194 -15.28 5.79 -12.21
CA LEU A 194 -16.40 5.25 -11.43
C LEU A 194 -17.34 6.38 -10.99
N ALA A 195 -16.82 7.44 -10.37
CA ALA A 195 -17.66 8.57 -9.92
C ALA A 195 -18.46 9.22 -11.06
N GLY A 196 -17.85 9.40 -12.23
CA GLY A 196 -18.54 9.92 -13.41
C GLY A 196 -19.66 8.99 -13.90
N VAL A 197 -19.39 7.69 -13.98
CA VAL A 197 -20.35 6.66 -14.39
C VAL A 197 -21.52 6.55 -13.40
N THR A 198 -21.26 6.50 -12.10
CA THR A 198 -22.32 6.38 -11.09
C THR A 198 -23.22 7.62 -11.08
N LEU A 199 -22.65 8.83 -11.16
CA LEU A 199 -23.43 10.07 -11.24
C LEU A 199 -24.29 10.09 -12.52
N TYR A 200 -23.72 9.65 -13.65
CA TYR A 200 -24.44 9.54 -14.91
C TYR A 200 -25.65 8.59 -14.80
N GLU A 201 -25.46 7.41 -14.24
CA GLU A 201 -26.54 6.43 -14.04
C GLU A 201 -27.60 6.92 -13.05
N GLN A 202 -27.20 7.70 -12.04
CA GLN A 202 -28.13 8.35 -11.11
C GLN A 202 -28.80 9.63 -11.69
N GLY A 203 -28.61 9.91 -12.99
CA GLY A 203 -29.37 10.91 -13.74
C GLY A 203 -28.65 12.24 -13.98
N VAL A 204 -27.37 12.37 -13.60
CA VAL A 204 -26.55 13.54 -13.90
C VAL A 204 -25.81 13.32 -15.22
N LYS A 205 -26.49 13.60 -16.33
CA LYS A 205 -26.06 13.21 -17.68
C LYS A 205 -24.89 14.07 -18.21
N PHE A 206 -23.67 13.68 -17.86
CA PHE A 206 -22.41 14.25 -18.33
C PHE A 206 -21.91 13.60 -19.62
N LYS A 207 -21.14 14.38 -20.41
CA LYS A 207 -20.18 13.82 -21.37
C LYS A 207 -18.89 13.46 -20.62
N LEU A 208 -18.61 12.16 -20.46
CA LEU A 208 -17.34 11.71 -19.88
C LEU A 208 -16.19 11.87 -20.88
N ALA A 209 -15.10 12.49 -20.43
CA ALA A 209 -13.87 12.64 -21.21
C ALA A 209 -12.67 12.09 -20.42
N ASP A 210 -11.81 11.32 -21.09
CA ASP A 210 -10.64 10.70 -20.48
C ASP A 210 -9.48 11.70 -20.38
N PHE A 211 -9.05 11.95 -19.15
CA PHE A 211 -7.96 12.82 -18.76
C PHE A 211 -7.20 12.14 -17.63
N GLY A 212 -5.86 12.17 -17.68
CA GLY A 212 -4.99 11.42 -16.79
C GLY A 212 -5.05 11.83 -15.31
N GLY A 213 -3.93 12.32 -14.79
CA GLY A 213 -3.80 12.64 -13.36
C GLY A 213 -4.64 13.85 -12.91
N GLY A 214 -4.61 14.16 -11.62
CA GLY A 214 -5.26 15.37 -11.09
C GLY A 214 -4.74 16.67 -11.73
N SER A 215 -3.44 16.74 -12.01
CA SER A 215 -2.81 17.88 -12.68
C SER A 215 -3.26 18.05 -14.13
N ASP A 216 -3.40 16.96 -14.89
CA ASP A 216 -3.88 16.99 -16.28
C ASP A 216 -5.33 17.50 -16.34
N ARG A 217 -6.17 17.06 -15.39
CA ARG A 217 -7.56 17.51 -15.28
C ARG A 217 -7.69 18.96 -14.85
N LEU A 218 -6.87 19.41 -13.90
CA LEU A 218 -6.81 20.82 -13.53
C LEU A 218 -6.41 21.69 -14.71
N ALA A 219 -5.36 21.31 -15.45
CA ALA A 219 -4.96 22.05 -16.66
C ALA A 219 -6.07 22.07 -17.71
N ALA A 220 -6.80 20.97 -17.89
CA ALA A 220 -7.94 20.89 -18.80
C ALA A 220 -9.11 21.80 -18.37
N LEU A 221 -9.40 21.88 -17.07
CA LEU A 221 -10.44 22.76 -16.51
C LEU A 221 -10.07 24.23 -16.74
N MET A 222 -8.86 24.63 -16.33
CA MET A 222 -8.37 26.00 -16.50
C MET A 222 -8.26 26.41 -17.99
N GLY A 223 -8.06 25.44 -18.89
CA GLY A 223 -8.06 25.63 -20.33
C GLY A 223 -9.46 25.65 -20.97
N GLY A 224 -10.53 25.41 -20.21
CA GLY A 224 -11.91 25.34 -20.71
C GLY A 224 -12.19 24.12 -21.60
N HIS A 225 -11.42 23.04 -21.47
CA HIS A 225 -11.62 21.80 -22.22
C HIS A 225 -12.63 20.85 -21.55
N VAL A 226 -12.87 21.04 -20.26
CA VAL A 226 -13.83 20.29 -19.44
C VAL A 226 -14.51 21.25 -18.47
N ASP A 227 -15.69 20.87 -18.00
CA ASP A 227 -16.52 21.73 -17.15
C ASP A 227 -16.45 21.31 -15.67
N ILE A 228 -16.30 20.01 -15.42
CA ILE A 228 -16.25 19.43 -14.07
C ILE A 228 -15.07 18.48 -13.92
N ILE A 229 -14.30 18.61 -12.83
CA ILE A 229 -13.20 17.69 -12.50
C ILE A 229 -13.32 17.16 -11.07
N PRO A 230 -13.05 15.87 -10.83
CA PRO A 230 -12.92 15.32 -9.48
C PRO A 230 -11.44 15.30 -9.04
N ASN A 231 -11.06 16.12 -8.08
CA ASN A 231 -9.68 16.20 -7.56
C ASN A 231 -9.63 16.16 -6.03
N ALA A 232 -8.46 15.86 -5.46
CA ALA A 232 -8.28 15.89 -4.00
C ALA A 232 -8.28 17.34 -3.48
N TYR A 233 -8.92 17.59 -2.34
CA TYR A 233 -9.04 18.92 -1.74
C TYR A 233 -7.69 19.61 -1.52
N GLY A 234 -6.70 18.89 -1.00
CA GLY A 234 -5.38 19.46 -0.77
C GLY A 234 -4.67 19.95 -2.04
N MET A 235 -4.99 19.40 -3.21
CA MET A 235 -4.47 19.89 -4.49
C MET A 235 -5.17 21.17 -4.96
N MET A 236 -6.43 21.35 -4.55
CA MET A 236 -7.33 22.38 -5.07
C MET A 236 -7.48 23.57 -4.12
N LYS A 237 -7.05 23.45 -2.86
CA LYS A 237 -7.27 24.44 -1.81
C LYS A 237 -6.88 25.86 -2.23
N ASP A 238 -5.67 26.05 -2.75
CA ASP A 238 -5.19 27.39 -3.14
C ASP A 238 -6.00 27.97 -4.32
N TYR A 239 -6.53 27.11 -5.21
CA TYR A 239 -7.41 27.50 -6.31
C TYR A 239 -8.83 27.85 -5.83
N ILE A 240 -9.30 27.21 -4.75
CA ILE A 240 -10.56 27.59 -4.08
C ILE A 240 -10.37 28.96 -3.41
N ASP A 241 -9.29 29.13 -2.65
CA ASP A 241 -8.99 30.36 -1.90
C ASP A 241 -8.83 31.58 -2.82
N SER A 242 -8.25 31.39 -4.01
CA SER A 242 -8.10 32.43 -5.04
C SER A 242 -9.37 32.68 -5.86
N GLY A 243 -10.35 31.77 -5.79
CA GLY A 243 -11.58 31.83 -6.59
C GLY A 243 -11.43 31.34 -8.03
N ASP A 244 -10.28 30.76 -8.39
CA ASP A 244 -10.02 30.16 -9.71
C ASP A 244 -10.93 28.94 -9.96
N VAL A 245 -11.34 28.23 -8.90
CA VAL A 245 -12.30 27.13 -8.97
C VAL A 245 -13.37 27.22 -7.88
N LYS A 246 -14.51 26.59 -8.12
CA LYS A 246 -15.58 26.38 -7.14
C LYS A 246 -15.64 24.90 -6.76
N ALA A 247 -15.64 24.60 -5.46
CA ALA A 247 -15.99 23.27 -4.95
C ALA A 247 -17.52 23.11 -4.93
N LEU A 248 -18.03 22.06 -5.57
CA LEU A 248 -19.48 21.87 -5.77
C LEU A 248 -20.06 20.76 -4.88
N ALA A 249 -19.35 19.64 -4.74
CA ALA A 249 -19.74 18.52 -3.91
C ALA A 249 -18.53 17.66 -3.54
N SER A 250 -18.58 17.00 -2.39
CA SER A 250 -17.62 15.96 -1.99
C SER A 250 -18.07 14.60 -2.47
N LEU A 251 -17.16 13.80 -3.04
CA LEU A 251 -17.37 12.38 -3.29
C LEU A 251 -17.16 11.54 -2.02
N GLY A 252 -16.57 12.09 -0.96
CA GLY A 252 -16.38 11.38 0.30
C GLY A 252 -17.69 11.05 1.03
N SER A 253 -17.64 10.06 1.92
CA SER A 253 -18.79 9.70 2.78
C SER A 253 -19.12 10.75 3.85
N GLU A 254 -18.18 11.65 4.10
CA GLU A 254 -18.31 12.76 5.03
C GLU A 254 -17.82 14.06 4.38
N ARG A 255 -18.29 15.20 4.91
CA ARG A 255 -17.77 16.51 4.53
C ARG A 255 -16.33 16.66 5.03
N ILE A 256 -15.55 17.41 4.29
CA ILE A 256 -14.19 17.80 4.69
C ILE A 256 -14.30 18.91 5.74
N GLU A 257 -13.56 18.81 6.85
CA GLU A 257 -13.65 19.76 7.97
C GLU A 257 -13.23 21.18 7.55
N GLU A 258 -12.29 21.28 6.63
CA GLU A 258 -11.77 22.53 6.05
C GLU A 258 -12.66 23.09 4.93
N ALA A 259 -13.68 22.34 4.51
CA ALA A 259 -14.68 22.77 3.53
C ALA A 259 -16.10 22.34 3.98
N PRO A 260 -16.56 22.77 5.17
CA PRO A 260 -17.79 22.25 5.79
C PRO A 260 -19.05 22.65 5.02
N ASP A 261 -18.97 23.71 4.21
CA ASP A 261 -20.06 24.20 3.38
C ASP A 261 -20.27 23.38 2.10
N VAL A 262 -19.30 22.53 1.72
CA VAL A 262 -19.40 21.67 0.54
C VAL A 262 -20.15 20.39 0.92
N PRO A 263 -21.37 20.15 0.42
CA PRO A 263 -22.14 18.94 0.73
C PRO A 263 -21.51 17.71 0.07
N THR A 264 -21.75 16.53 0.63
CA THR A 264 -21.44 15.26 -0.04
C THR A 264 -22.46 14.96 -1.14
N VAL A 265 -22.05 14.17 -2.14
CA VAL A 265 -22.97 13.66 -3.16
C VAL A 265 -24.09 12.80 -2.57
N ALA A 266 -23.84 12.12 -1.45
CA ALA A 266 -24.87 11.36 -0.73
C ALA A 266 -25.96 12.27 -0.13
N GLU A 267 -25.56 13.39 0.50
CA GLU A 267 -26.50 14.39 1.02
C GLU A 267 -27.36 15.01 -0.09
N LEU A 268 -26.83 15.05 -1.32
CA LEU A 268 -27.50 15.56 -2.52
C LEU A 268 -28.33 14.49 -3.25
N GLY A 269 -28.43 13.27 -2.71
CA GLY A 269 -29.26 12.20 -3.26
C GLY A 269 -28.56 11.24 -4.23
N PHE A 270 -27.23 11.25 -4.28
CA PHE A 270 -26.39 10.40 -5.13
C PHE A 270 -25.48 9.46 -4.32
N PRO A 271 -26.04 8.59 -3.43
CA PRO A 271 -25.24 7.82 -2.47
C PRO A 271 -24.30 6.80 -3.13
N ASP A 272 -24.67 6.18 -4.24
CA ASP A 272 -23.80 5.24 -4.97
C ASP A 272 -22.56 5.91 -5.59
N SER A 273 -22.52 7.24 -5.68
CA SER A 273 -21.34 8.00 -6.12
C SER A 273 -20.37 8.33 -4.98
N THR A 274 -20.67 7.86 -3.76
CA THR A 274 -19.79 8.01 -2.61
C THR A 274 -18.56 7.13 -2.76
N LEU A 275 -17.39 7.71 -2.58
CA LEU A 275 -16.10 7.08 -2.74
C LEU A 275 -15.15 7.55 -1.64
N ASP A 276 -14.98 6.70 -0.64
CA ASP A 276 -13.84 6.78 0.26
C ASP A 276 -12.68 5.93 -0.28
N MET A 277 -11.47 6.47 -0.23
CA MET A 277 -10.26 5.69 -0.48
C MET A 277 -9.87 4.99 0.82
N LEU A 278 -10.19 3.70 0.93
CA LEU A 278 -9.81 2.86 2.06
C LEU A 278 -8.44 2.26 1.80
N TYR A 279 -7.39 2.74 2.46
CA TYR A 279 -6.03 2.24 2.28
C TYR A 279 -5.76 1.08 3.21
N PHE A 280 -5.39 -0.07 2.65
CA PHE A 280 -5.26 -1.31 3.40
C PHE A 280 -3.93 -2.00 3.22
N PHE A 281 -3.52 -2.72 4.27
CA PHE A 281 -2.44 -3.68 4.26
C PHE A 281 -2.98 -5.08 4.02
N ALA A 282 -2.40 -5.78 3.04
CA ALA A 282 -2.79 -7.13 2.70
C ALA A 282 -1.56 -8.02 2.47
N PHE A 283 -1.59 -9.22 3.03
CA PHE A 283 -0.54 -10.23 2.86
C PHE A 283 -0.97 -11.29 1.85
N PRO A 284 -0.02 -12.05 1.28
CA PRO A 284 -0.33 -13.21 0.44
C PRO A 284 -1.20 -14.21 1.20
N LYS A 285 -2.09 -14.90 0.48
CA LYS A 285 -2.95 -15.93 1.08
C LYS A 285 -2.12 -17.00 1.78
N GLY A 286 -2.55 -17.40 2.97
CA GLY A 286 -1.83 -18.41 3.77
C GLY A 286 -0.73 -17.86 4.68
N THR A 287 -0.51 -16.53 4.70
CA THR A 287 0.33 -15.90 5.72
C THR A 287 -0.26 -16.19 7.11
N SER A 288 0.59 -16.53 8.08
CA SER A 288 0.10 -16.96 9.40
C SER A 288 -0.69 -15.83 10.08
N ARG A 289 -1.73 -16.21 10.82
CA ARG A 289 -2.53 -15.25 11.58
C ARG A 289 -1.68 -14.42 12.52
N GLU A 290 -0.69 -15.03 13.18
CA GLU A 290 0.21 -14.34 14.10
C GLU A 290 0.97 -13.19 13.44
N ILE A 291 1.48 -13.39 12.22
CA ILE A 291 2.15 -12.35 11.44
C ILE A 291 1.17 -11.22 11.09
N VAL A 292 -0.02 -11.58 10.59
CA VAL A 292 -1.04 -10.61 10.17
C VAL A 292 -1.51 -9.75 11.34
N GLU A 293 -1.69 -10.35 12.52
CA GLU A 293 -2.09 -9.66 13.75
C GLU A 293 -0.93 -8.83 14.32
N THR A 294 0.32 -9.31 14.26
CA THR A 294 1.49 -8.52 14.69
C THR A 294 1.64 -7.25 13.83
N TRP A 295 1.43 -7.35 12.52
CA TRP A 295 1.39 -6.16 11.65
C TRP A 295 0.21 -5.26 11.98
N ALA A 296 -0.98 -5.82 12.23
CA ALA A 296 -2.16 -5.04 12.59
C ALA A 296 -1.94 -4.28 13.90
N ASP A 297 -1.37 -4.91 14.93
CA ASP A 297 -1.10 -4.25 16.20
C ASP A 297 -0.11 -3.10 16.01
N ALA A 298 0.96 -3.30 15.23
CA ALA A 298 1.90 -2.23 14.90
C ALA A 298 1.25 -1.09 14.09
N ALA A 299 0.41 -1.42 13.11
CA ALA A 299 -0.29 -0.42 12.31
C ALA A 299 -1.33 0.37 13.15
N GLU A 300 -1.98 -0.28 14.11
CA GLU A 300 -2.89 0.36 15.05
C GLU A 300 -2.17 1.36 15.96
N GLU A 301 -0.95 1.01 16.43
CA GLU A 301 -0.09 1.92 17.17
C GLU A 301 0.31 3.16 16.34
N VAL A 302 0.63 2.97 15.05
CA VAL A 302 0.86 4.11 14.13
C VAL A 302 -0.39 4.99 14.02
N ALA A 303 -1.56 4.40 13.79
CA ALA A 303 -2.80 5.15 13.65
C ALA A 303 -3.16 5.97 14.90
N LYS A 304 -2.74 5.52 16.09
CA LYS A 304 -2.91 6.21 17.38
C LYS A 304 -1.83 7.25 17.68
N ASN A 305 -0.73 7.28 16.92
CA ASN A 305 0.39 8.19 17.16
C ASN A 305 0.02 9.64 16.78
N PRO A 306 0.05 10.61 17.70
CA PRO A 306 -0.36 12.00 17.41
C PRO A 306 0.47 12.68 16.32
N GLN A 307 1.77 12.38 16.21
CA GLN A 307 2.63 12.94 15.17
C GLN A 307 2.27 12.37 13.79
N TYR A 308 1.94 11.08 13.71
CA TYR A 308 1.41 10.48 12.49
C TYR A 308 0.12 11.18 12.06
N GLN A 309 -0.82 11.36 12.99
CA GLN A 309 -2.10 12.02 12.74
C GLN A 309 -1.90 13.46 12.24
N GLU A 310 -0.97 14.20 12.82
CA GLU A 310 -0.62 15.55 12.37
C GLU A 310 0.00 15.55 10.95
N GLU A 311 0.86 14.59 10.62
CA GLU A 311 1.50 14.48 9.30
C GLU A 311 0.50 14.16 8.18
N ILE A 312 -0.46 13.26 8.40
CA ILE A 312 -1.49 12.96 7.39
C ILE A 312 -2.50 14.10 7.24
N HIS A 313 -2.83 14.78 8.35
CA HIS A 313 -3.72 15.93 8.33
C HIS A 313 -3.10 17.10 7.57
N LYS A 314 -1.83 17.46 7.87
CA LYS A 314 -1.14 18.55 7.17
C LYS A 314 -0.99 18.32 5.66
N ALA A 315 -0.78 17.09 5.24
CA ALA A 315 -0.53 16.78 3.83
C ALA A 315 -1.81 16.59 3.01
N TYR A 316 -2.82 15.93 3.58
CA TYR A 316 -4.00 15.48 2.83
C TYR A 316 -5.32 15.75 3.54
N PHE A 317 -5.33 16.49 4.66
CA PHE A 317 -6.52 16.78 5.47
C PHE A 317 -7.24 15.49 5.90
N GLN A 318 -6.48 14.41 6.07
CA GLN A 318 -7.02 13.13 6.49
C GLN A 318 -7.22 13.12 8.00
N LYS A 319 -8.30 12.46 8.41
CA LYS A 319 -8.55 12.13 9.81
C LYS A 319 -7.92 10.77 10.13
N PRO A 320 -7.52 10.54 11.39
CA PRO A 320 -7.09 9.22 11.81
C PRO A 320 -8.21 8.21 11.57
N PHE A 321 -7.88 7.09 10.92
CA PHE A 321 -8.82 6.02 10.62
C PHE A 321 -8.11 4.69 10.70
N TYR A 322 -8.74 3.72 11.35
CA TYR A 322 -8.20 2.37 11.48
C TYR A 322 -9.32 1.35 11.61
N LEU A 323 -9.27 0.27 10.81
CA LEU A 323 -10.09 -0.93 10.96
C LEU A 323 -9.17 -2.15 10.82
N ARG A 324 -9.44 -3.23 11.55
CA ARG A 324 -8.61 -4.44 11.53
C ARG A 324 -9.39 -5.69 11.16
N GLY A 325 -8.70 -6.69 10.60
CA GLY A 325 -9.24 -8.03 10.36
C GLY A 325 -10.59 -8.03 9.63
N ASN A 326 -11.60 -8.66 10.24
CA ASN A 326 -12.93 -8.79 9.63
C ASN A 326 -13.62 -7.44 9.43
N ASP A 327 -13.48 -6.48 10.35
CA ASP A 327 -14.11 -5.16 10.16
C ASP A 327 -13.52 -4.43 8.94
N ALA A 328 -12.22 -4.59 8.71
CA ALA A 328 -11.57 -4.08 7.51
C ALA A 328 -12.08 -4.81 6.26
N LEU A 329 -12.15 -6.14 6.29
CA LEU A 329 -12.64 -6.92 5.16
C LEU A 329 -14.12 -6.62 4.83
N ASP A 330 -14.97 -6.46 5.83
CA ASP A 330 -16.39 -6.12 5.68
C ASP A 330 -16.56 -4.72 5.07
N ALA A 331 -15.76 -3.74 5.49
CA ALA A 331 -15.76 -2.41 4.87
C ALA A 331 -15.35 -2.46 3.39
N LEU A 332 -14.30 -3.23 3.06
CA LEU A 332 -13.86 -3.44 1.68
C LEU A 332 -14.93 -4.16 0.84
N ASN A 333 -15.59 -5.17 1.40
CA ASN A 333 -16.66 -5.92 0.74
C ASN A 333 -17.91 -5.05 0.52
N GLY A 334 -18.29 -4.22 1.51
CA GLY A 334 -19.41 -3.28 1.37
C GLY A 334 -19.19 -2.27 0.25
N GLN A 335 -17.97 -1.72 0.14
CA GLN A 335 -17.61 -0.84 -0.98
C GLN A 335 -17.62 -1.61 -2.32
N ARG A 336 -17.07 -2.83 -2.34
CA ARG A 336 -17.08 -3.70 -3.52
C ARG A 336 -18.50 -3.96 -4.02
N GLU A 337 -19.45 -4.24 -3.14
CA GLU A 337 -20.85 -4.47 -3.51
C GLU A 337 -21.47 -3.29 -4.27
N VAL A 338 -21.20 -2.06 -3.84
CA VAL A 338 -21.67 -0.85 -4.54
C VAL A 338 -21.02 -0.74 -5.92
N ILE A 339 -19.69 -0.90 -6.01
CA ILE A 339 -18.94 -0.77 -7.27
C ILE A 339 -19.37 -1.83 -8.28
N MET A 340 -19.59 -3.07 -7.84
CA MET A 340 -19.95 -4.18 -8.72
C MET A 340 -21.33 -4.03 -9.38
N LYS A 341 -22.24 -3.20 -8.83
CA LYS A 341 -23.49 -2.83 -9.51
C LYS A 341 -23.25 -2.17 -10.86
N TYR A 342 -22.10 -1.50 -11.01
CA TYR A 342 -21.72 -0.73 -12.19
C TYR A 342 -20.67 -1.45 -13.05
N ALA A 343 -20.31 -2.70 -12.74
CA ALA A 343 -19.21 -3.41 -13.41
C ALA A 343 -19.34 -3.48 -14.94
N GLU A 344 -20.53 -3.78 -15.46
CA GLU A 344 -20.75 -3.83 -16.92
C GLU A 344 -20.50 -2.49 -17.63
N LEU A 345 -20.63 -1.37 -16.92
CA LEU A 345 -20.36 -0.03 -17.45
C LEU A 345 -18.89 0.36 -17.33
N LEU A 346 -18.14 -0.31 -16.46
CA LEU A 346 -16.72 -0.07 -16.22
C LEU A 346 -15.81 -0.94 -17.09
N LYS A 347 -16.34 -2.02 -17.68
CA LYS A 347 -15.57 -2.91 -18.55
C LYS A 347 -14.95 -2.12 -19.70
N VAL A 348 -13.63 -2.21 -19.79
CA VAL A 348 -12.89 -1.71 -20.95
C VAL A 348 -13.05 -2.77 -22.04
N ASN A 349 -13.85 -2.46 -23.08
CA ASN A 349 -14.02 -3.35 -24.24
C ASN A 349 -12.80 -3.37 -25.15
#